data_AF-A0A7C6HH63-F1
#
_entry.id   AF-A0A7C6HH63-F1
#
_cell.length_a   1.000
_cell.length_b   1.000
_cell.length_c   1.000
_cell.angle_alpha   90.00
_cell.angle_beta   90.00
_cell.angle_gamma   90.00
#
_symmetry.space_group_name_H-M   'P 1'
#
loop_
_entity.id
_entity.type
_entity.pdbx_description
1 polymer ?
#
loop_
_entity_poly.entity_id
_entity_poly.type
_entity_poly.pdbx_seq_one_letter_code
_entity_poly.pdbx_strand_id
1 'polypeptide(L)'
;MYIWTASANERVYKNTRITRTSMSFLVLESAKNAYVSGQILLRSIEGFEILDVKAHTEFPCDIYYQRYNVFNDGLPYPDELVAIKHVGRLSVLPHSTQGIWLNFFIPRDVKEGRQDFFVEIFTSQGNFTVPVYLHIYNVIIPDTKDSEFNLEYFFLPFDFFPYKDKKEQKNFANYEYERYSDKWWELMDEYAKSFLQIRNNSLDIRIMPLLADAGSREVENNKWEFNWELFDRFIKFFIDRNAVKSLSCCSIINPVMNDTVLCLDENSNIVSVEIESEKGEAFTDAFYCALYEHIKELGLLDRFRMRLQDEPHQDKYWIWARKKVERLMPGVFCGEPLDMLSVSKLLKDYCDQFIPRIEVFEEGADFFRDMQKAGKEVWVYSCCFPEEHWYLNKFIDHPHIHSRLITWACYTQNITGFLHWGYNYFAGNDLYSCLPNARFKGDGHIVYPNVEYNTINISTRFIATRDGIQDYELLKIAERKFKDATFALSRKIARSFSEFNNNPESVDNTVSRLLKLAEVSQNMV
;
A
#
# COMPACT_ATOMS: atom_id res chain seq x y z
N MET A 1 16.95 -14.15 -31.12
CA MET A 1 16.27 -13.47 -30.00
C MET A 1 17.32 -12.89 -29.06
N TYR A 2 17.08 -11.71 -28.49
CA TYR A 2 17.90 -11.09 -27.45
C TYR A 2 17.25 -11.33 -26.09
N ILE A 3 18.06 -11.75 -25.12
CA ILE A 3 17.64 -11.96 -23.74
C ILE A 3 18.68 -11.33 -22.82
N TRP A 4 18.18 -10.55 -21.86
CA TRP A 4 19.00 -9.94 -20.82
C TRP A 4 18.17 -9.75 -19.56
N THR A 5 18.81 -9.32 -18.49
CA THR A 5 18.18 -9.07 -17.20
C THR A 5 18.24 -7.60 -16.82
N ALA A 6 17.36 -7.19 -15.92
CA ALA A 6 17.33 -5.84 -15.36
C ALA A 6 16.92 -5.89 -13.88
N SER A 7 17.35 -4.87 -13.12
CA SER A 7 16.95 -4.69 -11.73
C SER A 7 15.43 -4.45 -11.62
N ALA A 8 14.82 -4.80 -10.49
CA ALA A 8 13.45 -4.40 -10.17
C ALA A 8 13.29 -2.87 -10.09
N ASN A 9 14.38 -2.14 -9.89
CA ASN A 9 14.38 -0.67 -9.86
C ASN A 9 14.38 -0.03 -11.27
N GLU A 10 14.61 -0.81 -12.32
CA GLU A 10 14.66 -0.32 -13.70
C GLU A 10 13.29 -0.36 -14.38
N ARG A 11 12.92 0.75 -15.02
CA ARG A 11 11.67 0.84 -15.77
C ARG A 11 11.87 0.43 -17.23
N VAL A 12 11.18 -0.62 -17.67
CA VAL A 12 11.42 -1.23 -18.99
C VAL A 12 10.24 -1.02 -19.92
N TYR A 13 10.39 -0.12 -20.90
CA TYR A 13 9.39 0.15 -21.94
C TYR A 13 9.49 -0.84 -23.11
N LYS A 14 8.43 -0.91 -23.94
CA LYS A 14 8.41 -1.77 -25.15
C LYS A 14 9.56 -1.49 -26.12
N ASN A 15 10.06 -0.26 -26.17
CA ASN A 15 11.14 0.16 -27.05
C ASN A 15 12.54 0.02 -26.41
N THR A 16 12.65 -0.40 -25.14
CA THR A 16 13.94 -0.62 -24.47
C THR A 16 14.78 -1.63 -25.24
N ARG A 17 16.08 -1.37 -25.40
CA ARG A 17 17.01 -2.23 -26.13
C ARG A 17 18.10 -2.73 -25.20
N ILE A 18 18.61 -3.92 -25.51
CA ILE A 18 19.83 -4.44 -24.91
C ILE A 18 21.00 -3.47 -25.12
N THR A 19 21.83 -3.29 -24.09
CA THR A 19 23.05 -2.48 -24.13
C THR A 19 24.27 -3.38 -23.95
N ARG A 20 25.48 -2.80 -24.09
CA ARG A 20 26.74 -3.54 -23.84
C ARG A 20 26.95 -3.92 -22.38
N THR A 21 26.23 -3.28 -21.45
CA THR A 21 26.32 -3.54 -20.00
C THR A 21 25.22 -4.48 -19.52
N SER A 22 24.26 -4.84 -20.39
CA SER A 22 23.20 -5.78 -20.05
C SER A 22 23.76 -7.17 -19.76
N MET A 23 23.31 -7.77 -18.65
CA MET A 23 23.71 -9.11 -18.22
C MET A 23 22.76 -10.17 -18.78
N SER A 24 23.26 -11.39 -18.97
CA SER A 24 22.47 -12.57 -19.35
C SER A 24 22.06 -13.45 -18.16
N PHE A 25 22.30 -12.96 -16.94
CA PHE A 25 21.99 -13.61 -15.66
C PHE A 25 21.44 -12.57 -14.69
N LEU A 26 20.67 -13.01 -13.69
CA LEU A 26 20.11 -12.15 -12.67
C LEU A 26 20.94 -12.26 -11.38
N VAL A 27 21.30 -11.14 -10.79
CA VAL A 27 21.96 -11.08 -9.47
C VAL A 27 20.98 -10.47 -8.48
N LEU A 28 20.67 -11.20 -7.42
CA LEU A 28 19.74 -10.80 -6.38
C LEU A 28 20.43 -10.88 -5.03
N GLU A 29 20.07 -9.95 -4.15
CA GLU A 29 20.54 -9.89 -2.78
C GLU A 29 19.32 -9.71 -1.86
N SER A 30 19.21 -10.51 -0.81
CA SER A 30 18.04 -10.46 0.07
C SER A 30 18.37 -10.80 1.52
N ALA A 31 17.51 -10.31 2.41
CA ALA A 31 17.39 -10.78 3.77
C ALA A 31 16.54 -12.07 3.83
N LYS A 32 16.45 -12.69 4.99
CA LYS A 32 15.48 -13.74 5.30
C LYS A 32 14.13 -13.11 5.65
N ASN A 33 13.05 -13.86 5.44
CA ASN A 33 11.66 -13.40 5.61
C ASN A 33 11.33 -12.16 4.75
N ALA A 34 11.81 -12.15 3.51
CA ALA A 34 11.75 -11.01 2.63
C ALA A 34 11.45 -11.43 1.19
N TYR A 35 10.83 -10.55 0.42
CA TYR A 35 10.75 -10.70 -1.02
C TYR A 35 11.95 -10.06 -1.71
N VAL A 36 12.34 -10.63 -2.84
CA VAL A 36 13.33 -10.05 -3.75
C VAL A 36 12.88 -10.26 -5.19
N SER A 37 13.00 -9.23 -6.03
CA SER A 37 12.49 -9.25 -7.39
C SER A 37 13.54 -8.86 -8.42
N GLY A 38 13.34 -9.32 -9.65
CA GLY A 38 14.13 -8.89 -10.82
C GLY A 38 13.42 -9.21 -12.12
N GLN A 39 13.99 -8.75 -13.24
CA GLN A 39 13.36 -8.85 -14.55
C GLN A 39 14.21 -9.68 -15.51
N ILE A 40 13.56 -10.51 -16.32
CA ILE A 40 14.11 -11.07 -17.55
C ILE A 40 13.42 -10.40 -18.73
N LEU A 41 14.19 -9.95 -19.70
CA LEU A 41 13.74 -9.15 -20.82
C LEU A 41 14.00 -9.89 -22.13
N LEU A 42 12.95 -10.02 -22.95
CA LEU A 42 13.01 -10.69 -24.24
C LEU A 42 12.67 -9.71 -25.35
N ARG A 43 13.44 -9.76 -26.44
CA ARG A 43 13.20 -8.96 -27.65
C ARG A 43 13.64 -9.73 -28.88
N SER A 44 12.85 -9.71 -29.94
CA SER A 44 13.26 -10.27 -31.24
C SER A 44 13.00 -9.29 -32.38
N ILE A 45 13.69 -9.51 -33.50
CA ILE A 45 13.47 -8.75 -34.75
C ILE A 45 12.13 -9.14 -35.35
N GLU A 46 11.75 -10.42 -35.24
CA GLU A 46 10.46 -10.96 -35.66
C GLU A 46 9.50 -11.10 -34.46
N GLY A 47 8.22 -11.32 -34.74
CA GLY A 47 7.25 -11.66 -33.70
C GLY A 47 7.52 -13.06 -33.15
N PHE A 48 7.21 -13.28 -31.87
CA PHE A 48 7.38 -14.57 -31.21
C PHE A 48 6.31 -14.79 -30.14
N GLU A 49 6.22 -16.01 -29.63
CA GLU A 49 5.35 -16.35 -28.50
C GLU A 49 6.20 -16.82 -27.33
N ILE A 50 5.86 -16.36 -26.13
CA ILE A 50 6.30 -16.98 -24.87
C ILE A 50 5.26 -18.03 -24.52
N LEU A 51 5.70 -19.29 -24.47
CA LEU A 51 4.85 -20.45 -24.30
C LEU A 51 4.72 -20.87 -22.84
N ASP A 52 5.79 -20.73 -22.06
CA ASP A 52 5.85 -21.05 -20.64
C ASP A 52 7.11 -20.45 -20.01
N VAL A 53 7.11 -20.28 -18.69
CA VAL A 53 8.26 -19.83 -17.90
C VAL A 53 8.31 -20.62 -16.60
N LYS A 54 9.47 -21.22 -16.30
CA LYS A 54 9.65 -22.06 -15.11
C LYS A 54 10.87 -21.62 -14.33
N ALA A 55 10.67 -21.30 -13.04
CA ALA A 55 11.76 -21.08 -12.12
C ALA A 55 12.15 -22.42 -11.46
N HIS A 56 13.41 -22.83 -11.62
CA HIS A 56 13.94 -24.08 -11.06
C HIS A 56 14.64 -23.81 -9.74
N THR A 57 13.85 -23.55 -8.70
CA THR A 57 14.34 -23.10 -7.40
C THR A 57 13.57 -23.76 -6.26
N GLU A 58 14.15 -23.80 -5.07
CA GLU A 58 13.45 -24.19 -3.83
C GLU A 58 12.60 -23.04 -3.24
N PHE A 59 12.84 -21.81 -3.70
CA PHE A 59 12.14 -20.62 -3.20
C PHE A 59 10.77 -20.45 -3.85
N PRO A 60 9.71 -20.15 -3.09
CA PRO A 60 8.44 -19.70 -3.67
C PRO A 60 8.69 -18.52 -4.62
N CYS A 61 8.20 -18.63 -5.85
CA CYS A 61 8.40 -17.64 -6.90
C CYS A 61 7.08 -17.36 -7.62
N ASP A 62 6.62 -16.12 -7.54
CA ASP A 62 5.58 -15.64 -8.43
C ASP A 62 6.22 -15.09 -9.73
N ILE A 63 5.66 -15.49 -10.87
CA ILE A 63 6.14 -15.09 -12.19
C ILE A 63 5.04 -14.30 -12.89
N TYR A 64 5.39 -13.12 -13.37
CA TYR A 64 4.44 -12.20 -14.01
C TYR A 64 4.91 -11.77 -15.39
N TYR A 65 3.96 -11.67 -16.31
CA TYR A 65 4.16 -10.89 -17.53
C TYR A 65 3.90 -9.41 -17.24
N GLN A 66 4.86 -8.58 -17.62
CA GLN A 66 4.68 -7.13 -17.57
C GLN A 66 3.70 -6.69 -18.66
N ARG A 67 2.56 -6.14 -18.26
CA ARG A 67 1.63 -5.49 -19.18
C ARG A 67 2.04 -4.04 -19.38
N TYR A 68 1.64 -3.51 -20.53
CA TYR A 68 1.86 -2.12 -20.89
C TYR A 68 0.51 -1.42 -21.05
N ASN A 69 0.14 -0.65 -20.04
CA ASN A 69 -1.10 0.10 -19.98
C ASN A 69 -0.99 1.33 -20.88
N VAL A 70 -1.96 1.53 -21.77
CA VAL A 70 -2.00 2.67 -22.70
C VAL A 70 -3.10 3.62 -22.23
N PHE A 71 -2.72 4.86 -21.95
CA PHE A 71 -3.64 5.94 -21.60
C PHE A 71 -3.87 6.84 -22.82
N ASN A 72 -4.70 7.88 -22.67
CA ASN A 72 -5.06 8.82 -23.75
C ASN A 72 -3.87 9.61 -24.32
N ASP A 73 -2.72 9.61 -23.63
CA ASP A 73 -1.46 10.15 -24.15
C ASP A 73 -0.76 9.20 -25.16
N GLY A 74 -1.28 7.99 -25.36
CA GLY A 74 -0.79 6.99 -26.30
C GLY A 74 0.48 6.26 -25.85
N LEU A 75 1.00 6.52 -24.65
CA LEU A 75 2.24 5.93 -24.17
C LEU A 75 1.99 4.57 -23.48
N PRO A 76 2.76 3.52 -23.81
CA PRO A 76 2.62 2.18 -23.21
C PRO A 76 3.41 2.10 -21.91
N TYR A 77 2.78 2.43 -20.78
CA TYR A 77 3.41 2.42 -19.47
C TYR A 77 3.52 1.01 -18.90
N PRO A 78 4.72 0.56 -18.50
CA PRO A 78 4.88 -0.71 -17.81
C PRO A 78 4.45 -0.56 -16.34
N ASP A 79 3.31 -1.13 -15.95
CA ASP A 79 2.88 -1.11 -14.55
C ASP A 79 2.19 -2.39 -14.08
N GLU A 80 1.11 -2.83 -14.75
CA GLU A 80 0.38 -4.04 -14.35
C GLU A 80 1.22 -5.30 -14.54
N LEU A 81 1.27 -6.16 -13.53
CA LEU A 81 1.96 -7.45 -13.53
C LEU A 81 0.93 -8.59 -13.49
N VAL A 82 0.76 -9.26 -14.62
CA VAL A 82 -0.25 -10.33 -14.78
C VAL A 82 0.42 -11.68 -14.53
N ALA A 83 -0.11 -12.45 -13.58
CA ALA A 83 0.45 -13.75 -13.24
C ALA A 83 0.44 -14.71 -14.45
N ILE A 84 1.57 -15.38 -14.73
CA ILE A 84 1.71 -16.24 -15.91
C ILE A 84 0.64 -17.35 -15.97
N LYS A 85 0.24 -17.87 -14.80
CA LYS A 85 -0.81 -18.88 -14.66
C LYS A 85 -2.17 -18.47 -15.25
N HIS A 86 -2.39 -17.18 -15.48
CA HIS A 86 -3.63 -16.62 -16.04
C HIS A 86 -3.54 -16.29 -17.54
N VAL A 87 -2.36 -16.41 -18.17
CA VAL A 87 -2.15 -15.94 -19.56
C VAL A 87 -1.92 -17.09 -20.54
N GLY A 88 -1.44 -18.25 -20.09
CA GLY A 88 -1.20 -19.42 -20.93
C GLY A 88 -0.07 -19.22 -21.94
N ARG A 89 -0.31 -18.46 -23.02
CA ARG A 89 0.69 -18.07 -24.03
C ARG A 89 0.63 -16.56 -24.26
N LEU A 90 1.79 -15.93 -24.44
CA LEU A 90 1.88 -14.49 -24.70
C LEU A 90 2.55 -14.21 -26.04
N SER A 91 1.82 -13.60 -26.98
CA SER A 91 2.40 -13.12 -28.23
C SER A 91 3.13 -11.79 -28.03
N VAL A 92 4.35 -11.69 -28.56
CA VAL A 92 5.20 -10.50 -28.51
C VAL A 92 5.45 -9.99 -29.92
N LEU A 93 5.18 -8.69 -30.13
CA LEU A 93 5.34 -8.04 -31.43
C LEU A 93 6.82 -7.94 -31.86
N PRO A 94 7.09 -7.94 -33.19
CA PRO A 94 8.41 -7.61 -33.73
C PRO A 94 8.96 -6.33 -33.12
N HIS A 95 10.25 -6.30 -32.78
CA HIS A 95 10.92 -5.14 -32.21
C HIS A 95 10.24 -4.57 -30.94
N SER A 96 9.52 -5.40 -30.19
CA SER A 96 9.02 -5.06 -28.85
C SER A 96 9.80 -5.85 -27.80
N THR A 97 10.06 -5.18 -26.67
CA THR A 97 10.59 -5.81 -25.47
C THR A 97 9.44 -6.26 -24.60
N GLN A 98 9.53 -7.48 -24.06
CA GLN A 98 8.61 -8.04 -23.10
C GLN A 98 9.36 -8.35 -21.81
N GLY A 99 8.89 -7.77 -20.69
CA GLY A 99 9.41 -8.07 -19.36
C GLY A 99 8.70 -9.26 -18.72
N ILE A 100 9.49 -10.14 -18.12
CA ILE A 100 9.04 -11.19 -17.20
C ILE A 100 9.58 -10.82 -15.82
N TRP A 101 8.68 -10.55 -14.89
CA TRP A 101 9.03 -10.27 -13.51
C TRP A 101 9.08 -11.56 -12.71
N LEU A 102 10.15 -11.72 -11.95
CA LEU A 102 10.35 -12.79 -10.99
C LEU A 102 10.28 -12.20 -9.59
N ASN A 103 9.44 -12.77 -8.74
CA ASN A 103 9.25 -12.31 -7.37
C ASN A 103 9.42 -13.48 -6.40
N PHE A 104 10.61 -13.59 -5.82
CA PHE A 104 10.96 -14.66 -4.90
C PHE A 104 10.64 -14.26 -3.46
N PHE A 105 10.03 -15.15 -2.69
CA PHE A 105 9.99 -15.04 -1.24
C PHE A 105 11.09 -15.88 -0.62
N ILE A 106 11.92 -15.27 0.22
CA ILE A 106 13.01 -15.93 0.93
C ILE A 106 12.51 -16.29 2.33
N PRO A 107 12.29 -17.58 2.63
CA PRO A 107 11.76 -18.00 3.93
C PRO A 107 12.66 -17.60 5.09
N ARG A 108 12.06 -17.44 6.27
CA ARG A 108 12.75 -17.05 7.51
C ARG A 108 13.90 -17.99 7.87
N ASP A 109 13.70 -19.31 7.71
CA ASP A 109 14.60 -20.34 8.24
C ASP A 109 15.59 -20.89 7.21
N VAL A 110 15.70 -20.25 6.04
CA VAL A 110 16.66 -20.70 5.04
C VAL A 110 18.10 -20.38 5.44
N LYS A 111 19.04 -21.20 4.97
CA LYS A 111 20.46 -20.98 5.14
C LYS A 111 20.93 -19.76 4.35
N GLU A 112 21.71 -18.90 5.00
CA GLU A 112 22.41 -17.77 4.38
C GLU A 112 23.48 -18.21 3.38
N GLY A 113 23.93 -17.26 2.56
CA GLY A 113 24.97 -17.45 1.56
C GLY A 113 24.42 -17.47 0.13
N ARG A 114 25.27 -17.89 -0.80
CA ARG A 114 24.98 -17.90 -2.23
C ARG A 114 24.15 -19.14 -2.61
N GLN A 115 23.06 -18.91 -3.32
CA GLN A 115 22.18 -19.90 -3.92
C GLN A 115 22.12 -19.66 -5.42
N ASP A 116 22.39 -20.72 -6.19
CA ASP A 116 22.46 -20.67 -7.64
C ASP A 116 21.36 -21.53 -8.22
N PHE A 117 20.56 -20.94 -9.09
CA PHE A 117 19.48 -21.63 -9.79
C PHE A 117 19.25 -20.98 -11.16
N PHE A 118 18.19 -21.37 -11.88
CA PHE A 118 17.90 -20.82 -13.19
C PHE A 118 16.40 -20.73 -13.48
N VAL A 119 16.08 -19.91 -14.47
CA VAL A 119 14.74 -19.81 -15.06
C VAL A 119 14.80 -20.28 -16.50
N GLU A 120 13.92 -21.21 -16.87
CA GLU A 120 13.71 -21.63 -18.25
C GLU A 120 12.56 -20.85 -18.87
N ILE A 121 12.76 -20.40 -20.10
CA ILE A 121 11.76 -19.67 -20.88
C ILE A 121 11.56 -20.42 -22.19
N PHE A 122 10.35 -20.90 -22.40
CA PHE A 122 9.97 -21.64 -23.60
C PHE A 122 9.35 -20.66 -24.58
N THR A 123 9.90 -20.57 -25.80
CA THR A 123 9.38 -19.66 -26.84
C THR A 123 9.20 -20.38 -28.16
N SER A 124 8.41 -19.78 -29.06
CA SER A 124 8.30 -20.27 -30.44
C SER A 124 9.60 -20.14 -31.27
N GLN A 125 10.62 -19.43 -30.76
CA GLN A 125 11.92 -19.28 -31.40
C GLN A 125 13.05 -20.02 -30.66
N GLY A 126 12.70 -20.92 -29.74
CA GLY A 126 13.66 -21.72 -28.95
C GLY A 126 13.48 -21.56 -27.45
N ASN A 127 14.16 -22.41 -26.70
CA ASN A 127 14.16 -22.37 -25.24
C ASN A 127 15.43 -21.68 -24.75
N PHE A 128 15.29 -20.94 -23.66
CA PHE A 128 16.39 -20.16 -23.09
C PHE A 128 16.47 -20.39 -21.59
N THR A 129 17.69 -20.42 -21.08
CA THR A 129 17.98 -20.58 -19.66
C THR A 129 18.68 -19.33 -19.17
N VAL A 130 18.14 -18.71 -18.12
CA VAL A 130 18.72 -17.53 -17.47
C VAL A 130 19.18 -17.92 -16.07
N PRO A 131 20.50 -17.90 -15.78
CA PRO A 131 21.01 -18.13 -14.44
C PRO A 131 20.55 -17.04 -13.47
N VAL A 132 20.28 -17.43 -12.23
CA VAL A 132 19.98 -16.53 -11.11
C VAL A 132 20.96 -16.82 -9.98
N TYR A 133 21.64 -15.78 -9.53
CA TYR A 133 22.55 -15.80 -8.40
C TYR A 133 21.94 -15.01 -7.26
N LEU A 134 21.46 -15.70 -6.23
CA LEU A 134 20.87 -15.09 -5.05
C LEU A 134 21.86 -15.16 -3.89
N HIS A 135 22.19 -14.01 -3.27
CA HIS A 135 22.89 -13.98 -2.00
C HIS A 135 21.91 -13.67 -0.86
N ILE A 136 21.82 -14.59 0.10
CA ILE A 136 20.96 -14.46 1.27
C ILE A 136 21.82 -14.03 2.45
N TYR A 137 21.56 -12.84 2.99
CA TYR A 137 22.23 -12.34 4.20
C TYR A 137 21.61 -12.98 5.44
N ASN A 138 22.41 -13.20 6.48
CA ASN A 138 21.93 -13.66 7.79
C ASN A 138 21.32 -12.51 8.60
N VAL A 139 20.29 -11.90 8.03
CA VAL A 139 19.43 -10.91 8.68
C VAL A 139 17.98 -11.26 8.39
N ILE A 140 17.13 -11.23 9.41
CA ILE A 140 15.70 -11.55 9.31
C ILE A 140 14.90 -10.24 9.43
N ILE A 141 14.10 -9.94 8.40
CA ILE A 141 13.11 -8.86 8.46
C ILE A 141 11.92 -9.32 9.33
N PRO A 142 11.40 -8.48 10.24
CA PRO A 142 10.26 -8.84 11.08
C PRO A 142 9.00 -9.12 10.25
N ASP A 143 8.07 -9.90 10.82
CA ASP A 143 6.76 -10.10 10.22
C ASP A 143 6.01 -8.78 10.13
N THR A 144 5.06 -8.68 9.19
CA THR A 144 4.29 -7.46 8.93
C THR A 144 3.66 -6.87 10.20
N LYS A 145 3.13 -7.72 11.09
CA LYS A 145 2.55 -7.33 12.38
C LYS A 145 3.55 -6.72 13.38
N ASP A 146 4.83 -7.01 13.23
CA ASP A 146 5.91 -6.59 14.13
C ASP A 146 6.80 -5.50 13.50
N SER A 147 6.40 -4.97 12.34
CA SER A 147 7.17 -3.96 11.59
C SER A 147 7.32 -2.66 12.38
N GLU A 148 8.49 -2.03 12.26
CA GLU A 148 8.69 -0.68 12.80
C GLU A 148 8.01 0.38 11.90
N PHE A 149 8.00 0.18 10.58
CA PHE A 149 7.28 1.05 9.65
C PHE A 149 5.79 0.71 9.57
N ASN A 150 4.95 1.72 9.45
CA ASN A 150 3.50 1.55 9.27
C ASN A 150 3.10 1.95 7.84
N LEU A 151 2.37 1.08 7.15
CA LEU A 151 1.80 1.36 5.84
C LEU A 151 0.28 1.26 5.95
N GLU A 152 -0.40 2.32 5.50
CA GLU A 152 -1.85 2.38 5.38
C GLU A 152 -2.25 2.74 3.95
N TYR A 153 -2.89 1.79 3.29
CA TYR A 153 -3.64 2.03 2.08
C TYR A 153 -5.12 2.05 2.43
N PHE A 154 -5.85 3.11 2.03
CA PHE A 154 -7.31 3.05 2.12
C PHE A 154 -7.83 1.99 1.16
N PHE A 155 -8.56 1.04 1.72
CA PHE A 155 -9.02 -0.16 1.05
C PHE A 155 -10.52 -0.12 0.92
N LEU A 156 -11.01 -0.44 -0.27
CA LEU A 156 -12.41 -0.42 -0.62
C LEU A 156 -12.90 -1.85 -0.82
N PRO A 157 -13.34 -2.53 0.27
CA PRO A 157 -13.98 -3.84 0.18
C PRO A 157 -15.42 -3.76 -0.38
N PHE A 158 -15.98 -2.54 -0.42
CA PHE A 158 -17.33 -2.20 -0.88
C PHE A 158 -17.28 -0.95 -1.76
N ASP A 159 -18.36 -0.66 -2.47
CA ASP A 159 -18.45 0.56 -3.29
C ASP A 159 -18.39 1.83 -2.41
N PHE A 160 -17.59 2.81 -2.86
CA PHE A 160 -17.26 4.05 -2.12
C PHE A 160 -18.47 4.97 -1.89
N PHE A 161 -19.52 4.84 -2.70
CA PHE A 161 -20.75 5.61 -2.56
C PHE A 161 -21.95 4.69 -2.36
N PRO A 162 -22.88 5.03 -1.45
CA PRO A 162 -24.11 4.28 -1.32
C PRO A 162 -24.89 4.38 -2.64
N TYR A 163 -24.88 3.30 -3.41
CA TYR A 163 -25.87 3.13 -4.48
C TYR A 163 -27.25 3.11 -3.83
N LYS A 164 -28.18 3.86 -4.42
CA LYS A 164 -29.56 3.96 -3.92
C LYS A 164 -30.30 2.63 -3.97
N ASP A 165 -29.78 1.63 -4.68
CA ASP A 165 -30.42 0.32 -4.83
C ASP A 165 -29.40 -0.82 -4.68
N LYS A 166 -29.65 -1.75 -3.76
CA LYS A 166 -28.80 -2.95 -3.52
C LYS A 166 -28.71 -3.83 -4.78
N LYS A 167 -29.71 -3.74 -5.68
CA LYS A 167 -29.73 -4.48 -6.97
C LYS A 167 -28.93 -3.82 -8.08
N GLU A 168 -28.53 -2.56 -7.91
CA GLU A 168 -27.69 -1.82 -8.86
C GLU A 168 -26.20 -1.86 -8.51
N GLN A 169 -25.79 -2.74 -7.59
CA GLN A 169 -24.39 -3.10 -7.35
C GLN A 169 -23.80 -3.77 -8.60
N LYS A 170 -23.58 -2.98 -9.66
CA LYS A 170 -22.58 -3.28 -10.67
C LYS A 170 -21.25 -3.09 -9.97
N ASN A 171 -20.86 -4.15 -9.29
CA ASN A 171 -19.70 -4.21 -8.42
C ASN A 171 -18.51 -3.54 -9.06
N PHE A 172 -17.80 -2.80 -8.24
CA PHE A 172 -16.43 -2.37 -8.42
C PHE A 172 -15.62 -3.18 -9.46
N ALA A 173 -15.20 -2.52 -10.55
CA ALA A 173 -14.47 -3.14 -11.66
C ALA A 173 -15.12 -4.37 -12.35
N ASN A 174 -16.43 -4.56 -12.21
CA ASN A 174 -17.24 -5.64 -12.78
C ASN A 174 -17.05 -7.04 -12.14
N TYR A 175 -16.59 -7.17 -10.89
CA TYR A 175 -16.61 -8.48 -10.23
C TYR A 175 -18.04 -8.92 -9.89
N GLU A 176 -18.61 -9.92 -10.53
CA GLU A 176 -19.99 -10.34 -10.22
C GLU A 176 -20.06 -11.28 -9.00
N TYR A 177 -20.42 -10.74 -7.82
CA TYR A 177 -20.72 -11.46 -6.58
C TYR A 177 -21.75 -10.71 -5.73
N GLU A 178 -22.40 -11.42 -4.81
CA GLU A 178 -23.12 -10.81 -3.68
C GLU A 178 -22.13 -10.49 -2.55
N ARG A 179 -22.25 -9.31 -1.92
CA ARG A 179 -21.39 -8.95 -0.78
C ARG A 179 -21.50 -10.03 0.32
N TYR A 180 -20.36 -10.38 0.91
CA TYR A 180 -20.23 -11.40 1.95
C TYR A 180 -20.53 -12.86 1.54
N SER A 181 -20.81 -13.13 0.25
CA SER A 181 -20.85 -14.50 -0.28
C SER A 181 -19.48 -15.18 -0.21
N ASP A 182 -19.44 -16.51 -0.37
CA ASP A 182 -18.16 -17.25 -0.38
C ASP A 182 -17.19 -16.72 -1.44
N LYS A 183 -17.71 -16.39 -2.64
CA LYS A 183 -16.92 -15.79 -3.73
C LYS A 183 -16.36 -14.41 -3.37
N TRP A 184 -17.07 -13.63 -2.56
CA TRP A 184 -16.56 -12.35 -2.04
C TRP A 184 -15.44 -12.58 -1.02
N TRP A 185 -15.58 -13.56 -0.13
CA TRP A 185 -14.53 -13.90 0.84
C TRP A 185 -13.29 -14.53 0.20
N GLU A 186 -13.44 -15.26 -0.91
CA GLU A 186 -12.31 -15.68 -1.75
C GLU A 186 -11.52 -14.47 -2.28
N LEU A 187 -12.21 -13.43 -2.76
CA LEU A 187 -11.55 -12.19 -3.19
C LEU A 187 -10.92 -11.44 -2.01
N MET A 188 -11.55 -11.41 -0.84
CA MET A 188 -10.94 -10.84 0.37
C MET A 188 -9.67 -11.58 0.77
N ASP A 189 -9.59 -12.89 0.54
CA ASP A 189 -8.38 -13.68 0.79
C ASP A 189 -7.22 -13.23 -0.12
N GLU A 190 -7.50 -12.92 -1.38
CA GLU A 190 -6.52 -12.35 -2.31
C GLU A 190 -6.06 -10.94 -1.87
N TYR A 191 -6.97 -10.13 -1.34
CA TYR A 191 -6.60 -8.85 -0.73
C TYR A 191 -5.76 -9.02 0.55
N ALA A 192 -6.09 -9.98 1.42
CA ALA A 192 -5.30 -10.23 2.62
C ALA A 192 -3.88 -10.76 2.29
N LYS A 193 -3.74 -11.64 1.29
CA LYS A 193 -2.44 -12.11 0.77
C LYS A 193 -1.61 -10.95 0.21
N SER A 194 -2.22 -10.07 -0.57
CA SER A 194 -1.53 -8.89 -1.10
C SER A 194 -1.16 -7.88 0.00
N PHE A 195 -1.94 -7.75 1.07
CA PHE A 195 -1.57 -6.93 2.24
C PHE A 195 -0.32 -7.47 2.93
N LEU A 196 -0.22 -8.78 3.13
CA LEU A 196 1.00 -9.41 3.63
C LEU A 196 2.19 -9.13 2.71
N GLN A 197 1.99 -9.27 1.40
CA GLN A 197 3.05 -9.09 0.41
C GLN A 197 3.53 -7.65 0.32
N ILE A 198 2.63 -6.64 0.26
CA ILE A 198 3.03 -5.22 0.24
C ILE A 198 3.44 -4.69 1.62
N ARG A 199 3.16 -5.47 2.68
CA ARG A 199 3.31 -5.09 4.09
C ARG A 199 2.38 -3.96 4.53
N ASN A 200 1.15 -3.92 3.99
CA ASN A 200 0.10 -3.02 4.46
C ASN A 200 -0.39 -3.47 5.84
N ASN A 201 0.08 -2.81 6.90
CA ASN A 201 -0.10 -3.28 8.26
C ASN A 201 -1.08 -2.42 9.09
N SER A 202 -1.64 -1.36 8.54
CA SER A 202 -2.81 -0.68 9.10
C SER A 202 -4.05 -0.96 8.25
N LEU A 203 -5.09 -1.54 8.85
CA LEU A 203 -6.36 -1.80 8.17
C LEU A 203 -7.28 -0.59 8.29
N ASP A 204 -7.56 0.08 7.17
CA ASP A 204 -8.67 1.04 7.07
C ASP A 204 -10.00 0.29 7.15
N ILE A 205 -10.83 0.63 8.14
CA ILE A 205 -12.13 -0.01 8.37
C ILE A 205 -13.24 0.97 8.02
N ARG A 206 -13.99 0.63 6.97
CA ARG A 206 -15.25 1.28 6.60
C ARG A 206 -16.38 0.69 7.44
N ILE A 207 -16.53 1.22 8.66
CA ILE A 207 -17.43 0.64 9.68
C ILE A 207 -18.92 0.81 9.37
N MET A 208 -19.34 1.94 8.80
CA MET A 208 -20.77 2.24 8.60
C MET A 208 -21.48 1.23 7.68
N PRO A 209 -20.92 0.83 6.51
CA PRO A 209 -21.50 -0.25 5.70
C PRO A 209 -21.61 -1.59 6.44
N LEU A 210 -20.61 -1.96 7.25
CA LEU A 210 -20.61 -3.21 8.02
C LEU A 210 -21.75 -3.21 9.05
N LEU A 211 -21.94 -2.10 9.77
CA LEU A 211 -23.01 -1.94 10.74
C LEU A 211 -24.39 -1.94 10.09
N ALA A 212 -24.55 -1.19 8.98
CA ALA A 212 -25.78 -1.11 8.22
C ALA A 212 -26.22 -2.48 7.68
N ASP A 213 -25.30 -3.21 7.05
CA ASP A 213 -25.59 -4.53 6.48
C ASP A 213 -25.84 -5.60 7.54
N ALA A 214 -25.30 -5.43 8.75
CA ALA A 214 -25.59 -6.28 9.91
C ALA A 214 -26.95 -5.94 10.56
N GLY A 215 -27.62 -4.87 10.13
CA GLY A 215 -28.93 -4.46 10.66
C GLY A 215 -28.88 -3.53 11.88
N SER A 216 -27.74 -2.87 12.12
CA SER A 216 -27.66 -1.78 13.11
C SER A 216 -28.62 -0.66 12.69
N ARG A 217 -29.33 -0.06 13.65
CA ARG A 217 -30.41 0.90 13.35
C ARG A 217 -30.79 1.73 14.56
N GLU A 218 -31.51 2.81 14.28
CA GLU A 218 -32.25 3.55 15.31
C GLU A 218 -33.48 2.75 15.75
N VAL A 219 -33.59 2.41 17.03
CA VAL A 219 -34.67 1.58 17.59
C VAL A 219 -35.73 2.40 18.32
N GLU A 220 -35.35 3.59 18.79
CA GLU A 220 -36.21 4.62 19.37
C GLU A 220 -35.57 5.96 19.04
N ASN A 221 -36.34 7.06 19.04
CA ASN A 221 -35.82 8.39 18.75
C ASN A 221 -34.53 8.69 19.53
N ASN A 222 -33.44 8.90 18.81
CA ASN A 222 -32.10 9.15 19.34
C ASN A 222 -31.50 7.99 20.19
N LYS A 223 -31.87 6.74 19.89
CA LYS A 223 -31.28 5.53 20.48
C LYS A 223 -31.02 4.47 19.41
N TRP A 224 -29.81 3.90 19.44
CA TRP A 224 -29.36 2.93 18.44
C TRP A 224 -29.01 1.59 19.06
N GLU A 225 -29.27 0.54 18.29
CA GLU A 225 -28.76 -0.80 18.52
C GLU A 225 -27.68 -1.10 17.47
N PHE A 226 -26.49 -1.51 17.92
CA PHE A 226 -25.36 -1.82 17.05
C PHE A 226 -25.15 -3.33 16.98
N ASN A 227 -25.20 -3.88 15.77
CA ASN A 227 -24.84 -5.26 15.47
C ASN A 227 -23.41 -5.31 14.91
N TRP A 228 -22.51 -5.93 15.67
CA TRP A 228 -21.08 -6.03 15.36
C TRP A 228 -20.69 -7.28 14.55
N GLU A 229 -21.62 -8.18 14.21
CA GLU A 229 -21.29 -9.48 13.60
C GLU A 229 -20.43 -9.36 12.34
N LEU A 230 -20.79 -8.49 11.39
CA LEU A 230 -20.02 -8.28 10.17
C LEU A 230 -18.71 -7.53 10.42
N PHE A 231 -18.70 -6.60 11.38
CA PHE A 231 -17.48 -5.90 11.80
C PHE A 231 -16.46 -6.90 12.36
N ASP A 232 -16.88 -7.75 13.29
CA ASP A 232 -16.04 -8.78 13.92
C ASP A 232 -15.52 -9.78 12.90
N ARG A 233 -16.41 -10.30 12.04
CA ARG A 233 -16.03 -11.23 10.98
C ARG A 233 -15.00 -10.60 10.05
N PHE A 234 -15.16 -9.33 9.68
CA PHE A 234 -14.25 -8.62 8.80
C PHE A 234 -12.88 -8.40 9.43
N ILE A 235 -12.79 -7.81 10.62
CA ILE A 235 -11.48 -7.55 11.24
C ILE A 235 -10.77 -8.85 11.61
N LYS A 236 -11.51 -9.86 12.08
CA LYS A 236 -10.96 -11.17 12.43
C LYS A 236 -10.35 -11.85 11.22
N PHE A 237 -10.96 -11.70 10.04
CA PHE A 237 -10.45 -12.27 8.79
C PHE A 237 -9.01 -11.83 8.49
N PHE A 238 -8.70 -10.54 8.68
CA PHE A 238 -7.35 -10.00 8.45
C PHE A 238 -6.39 -10.26 9.61
N ILE A 239 -6.88 -10.21 10.86
CA ILE A 239 -6.07 -10.47 12.05
C ILE A 239 -5.59 -11.93 12.08
N ASP A 240 -6.47 -12.90 11.82
CA ASP A 240 -6.14 -14.33 11.85
C ASP A 240 -5.09 -14.72 10.78
N ARG A 241 -4.96 -13.91 9.73
CA ARG A 241 -3.95 -14.06 8.67
C ARG A 241 -2.62 -13.36 8.98
N ASN A 242 -2.49 -12.73 10.15
CA ASN A 242 -1.35 -11.87 10.52
C ASN A 242 -1.09 -10.74 9.51
N ALA A 243 -2.12 -10.32 8.75
CA ALA A 243 -1.95 -9.33 7.69
C ALA A 243 -1.73 -7.92 8.24
N VAL A 244 -2.25 -7.64 9.45
CA VAL A 244 -2.39 -6.28 9.97
C VAL A 244 -1.89 -6.17 11.42
N LYS A 245 -1.17 -5.08 11.71
CA LYS A 245 -0.66 -4.66 13.01
C LYS A 245 -1.68 -3.80 13.75
N SER A 246 -2.26 -2.81 13.09
CA SER A 246 -3.24 -1.87 13.65
C SER A 246 -4.54 -1.84 12.86
N LEU A 247 -5.58 -1.33 13.51
CA LEU A 247 -6.89 -1.07 12.95
C LEU A 247 -7.12 0.44 12.99
N SER A 248 -7.54 1.01 11.87
CA SER A 248 -7.86 2.43 11.73
C SER A 248 -9.32 2.54 11.34
N CYS A 249 -10.14 3.06 12.25
CA CYS A 249 -11.55 3.30 11.94
C CYS A 249 -11.65 4.58 11.13
N CYS A 250 -12.24 4.47 9.94
CA CYS A 250 -12.48 5.61 9.08
C CYS A 250 -13.43 6.63 9.74
N SER A 251 -13.31 7.88 9.33
CA SER A 251 -14.10 9.00 9.83
C SER A 251 -15.60 8.76 9.63
N ILE A 252 -16.39 9.05 10.67
CA ILE A 252 -17.85 9.17 10.56
C ILE A 252 -18.30 10.61 10.22
N ILE A 253 -17.39 11.59 10.26
CA ILE A 253 -17.64 12.92 9.70
C ILE A 253 -17.26 12.89 8.22
N ASN A 254 -18.23 13.15 7.35
CA ASN A 254 -18.04 13.17 5.91
C ASN A 254 -17.77 14.61 5.42
N PRO A 255 -16.55 14.93 4.94
CA PRO A 255 -16.22 16.26 4.46
C PRO A 255 -16.90 16.61 3.12
N VAL A 256 -17.27 15.60 2.32
CA VAL A 256 -17.82 15.78 0.96
C VAL A 256 -19.30 16.24 0.98
N MET A 257 -19.95 16.25 2.15
CA MET A 257 -21.37 16.58 2.32
C MET A 257 -21.63 17.76 3.28
N ASN A 258 -20.85 18.85 3.16
CA ASN A 258 -20.93 20.03 4.05
C ASN A 258 -20.61 19.72 5.52
N ASP A 259 -19.67 18.81 5.79
CA ASP A 259 -19.34 18.31 7.13
C ASP A 259 -20.59 17.78 7.86
N THR A 260 -20.97 16.52 7.60
CA THR A 260 -22.08 15.84 8.30
C THR A 260 -21.60 14.61 9.06
N VAL A 261 -22.35 14.20 10.08
CA VAL A 261 -22.16 12.89 10.72
C VAL A 261 -22.92 11.83 9.90
N LEU A 262 -22.24 10.77 9.52
CA LEU A 262 -22.86 9.55 9.00
C LEU A 262 -23.53 8.79 10.15
N CYS A 263 -24.84 8.57 10.03
CA CYS A 263 -25.71 7.94 11.03
C CYS A 263 -26.50 6.80 10.39
N LEU A 264 -27.22 6.02 11.20
CA LEU A 264 -28.12 4.95 10.77
C LEU A 264 -29.57 5.30 11.12
N ASP A 265 -30.48 5.16 10.15
CA ASP A 265 -31.93 5.31 10.37
C ASP A 265 -32.58 4.02 10.90
N GLU A 266 -33.90 4.03 11.11
CA GLU A 266 -34.67 2.88 11.60
C GLU A 266 -34.71 1.68 10.64
N ASN A 267 -34.35 1.91 9.37
CA ASN A 267 -34.32 0.92 8.30
C ASN A 267 -32.88 0.44 8.00
N SER A 268 -31.92 0.79 8.84
CA SER A 268 -30.48 0.50 8.67
C SER A 268 -29.86 1.16 7.44
N ASN A 269 -30.44 2.25 6.93
CA ASN A 269 -29.81 3.05 5.88
C ASN A 269 -28.78 4.02 6.48
N ILE A 270 -27.69 4.25 5.76
CA ILE A 270 -26.72 5.28 6.10
C ILE A 270 -27.29 6.64 5.69
N VAL A 271 -27.47 7.53 6.66
CA VAL A 271 -28.01 8.88 6.47
C VAL A 271 -27.02 9.93 6.96
N SER A 272 -27.10 11.15 6.43
CA SER A 272 -26.29 12.29 6.90
C SER A 272 -27.12 13.11 7.89
N VAL A 273 -26.54 13.43 9.05
CA VAL A 273 -27.13 14.34 10.04
C VAL A 273 -26.20 15.51 10.31
N GLU A 274 -26.78 16.66 10.62
CA GLU A 274 -26.03 17.87 10.94
C GLU A 274 -25.22 17.68 12.23
N ILE A 275 -23.95 18.12 12.22
CA ILE A 275 -23.08 18.12 13.40
C ILE A 275 -23.67 19.08 14.44
N GLU A 276 -23.55 18.77 15.73
CA GLU A 276 -24.11 19.58 16.85
C GLU A 276 -25.66 19.62 16.91
N SER A 277 -26.39 18.98 15.99
CA SER A 277 -27.83 18.74 16.13
C SER A 277 -28.13 17.74 17.25
N GLU A 278 -29.34 17.75 17.81
CA GLU A 278 -29.74 16.79 18.85
C GLU A 278 -29.47 15.34 18.43
N LYS A 279 -29.80 15.00 17.18
CA LYS A 279 -29.57 13.67 16.61
C LYS A 279 -28.08 13.37 16.37
N GLY A 280 -27.32 14.34 15.86
CA GLY A 280 -25.87 14.19 15.65
C GLY A 280 -25.10 14.02 16.97
N GLU A 281 -25.46 14.79 18.00
CA GLU A 281 -24.93 14.68 19.35
C GLU A 281 -25.23 13.30 19.95
N ALA A 282 -26.50 12.88 19.92
CA ALA A 282 -26.93 11.60 20.48
C ALA A 282 -26.31 10.41 19.75
N PHE A 283 -26.25 10.44 18.41
CA PHE A 283 -25.67 9.35 17.63
C PHE A 283 -24.18 9.19 17.92
N THR A 284 -23.41 10.29 17.87
CA THR A 284 -21.96 10.20 18.13
C THR A 284 -21.64 9.77 19.55
N ASP A 285 -22.42 10.21 20.55
CA ASP A 285 -22.25 9.72 21.92
C ASP A 285 -22.56 8.22 22.03
N ALA A 286 -23.67 7.76 21.46
CA ALA A 286 -24.04 6.34 21.46
C ALA A 286 -23.02 5.48 20.71
N PHE A 287 -22.60 5.90 19.53
CA PHE A 287 -21.65 5.19 18.67
C PHE A 287 -20.27 5.10 19.31
N TYR A 288 -19.68 6.20 19.78
CA TYR A 288 -18.36 6.17 20.40
C TYR A 288 -18.34 5.35 21.69
N CYS A 289 -19.38 5.45 22.53
CA CYS A 289 -19.49 4.60 23.73
C CYS A 289 -19.55 3.13 23.37
N ALA A 290 -20.45 2.75 22.45
CA ALA A 290 -20.65 1.35 22.07
C ALA A 290 -19.42 0.77 21.38
N LEU A 291 -18.79 1.53 20.48
CA LEU A 291 -17.55 1.13 19.80
C LEU A 291 -16.41 0.94 20.79
N TYR A 292 -16.24 1.84 21.77
CA TYR A 292 -15.17 1.73 22.75
C TYR A 292 -15.30 0.47 23.61
N GLU A 293 -16.49 0.21 24.17
CA GLU A 293 -16.70 -1.01 24.95
C GLU A 293 -16.52 -2.26 24.09
N HIS A 294 -16.99 -2.27 22.84
CA HIS A 294 -16.81 -3.41 21.94
C HIS A 294 -15.34 -3.70 21.62
N ILE A 295 -14.55 -2.68 21.23
CA ILE A 295 -13.11 -2.84 20.95
C ILE A 295 -12.34 -3.29 22.20
N LYS A 296 -12.77 -2.82 23.38
CA LYS A 296 -12.20 -3.21 24.67
C LYS A 296 -12.51 -4.66 25.02
N GLU A 297 -13.73 -5.12 24.79
CA GLU A 297 -14.12 -6.53 24.95
C GLU A 297 -13.31 -7.45 24.02
N LEU A 298 -13.02 -7.00 22.80
CA LEU A 298 -12.14 -7.70 21.86
C LEU A 298 -10.65 -7.67 22.26
N GLY A 299 -10.26 -6.86 23.25
CA GLY A 299 -8.86 -6.69 23.66
C GLY A 299 -7.99 -5.98 22.61
N LEU A 300 -8.59 -5.13 21.77
CA LEU A 300 -7.92 -4.49 20.63
C LEU A 300 -7.61 -3.01 20.82
N LEU A 301 -7.88 -2.42 22.00
CA LEU A 301 -7.69 -0.98 22.26
C LEU A 301 -6.29 -0.47 21.89
N ASP A 302 -5.23 -1.19 22.27
CA ASP A 302 -3.83 -0.78 21.98
C ASP A 302 -3.49 -0.76 20.48
N ARG A 303 -4.32 -1.42 19.66
CA ARG A 303 -4.15 -1.56 18.22
C ARG A 303 -5.13 -0.69 17.44
N PHE A 304 -6.05 -0.01 18.12
CA PHE A 304 -7.18 0.70 17.52
C PHE A 304 -6.93 2.20 17.48
N ARG A 305 -7.17 2.79 16.30
CA ARG A 305 -6.98 4.22 16.02
C ARG A 305 -8.23 4.78 15.36
N MET A 306 -8.48 6.06 15.58
CA MET A 306 -9.61 6.78 14.99
C MET A 306 -9.15 7.86 14.02
N ARG A 307 -9.71 7.87 12.81
CA ARG A 307 -9.80 9.04 11.94
C ARG A 307 -11.09 9.79 12.29
N LEU A 308 -11.05 11.11 12.39
CA LEU A 308 -12.18 11.89 12.89
C LEU A 308 -12.86 12.72 11.81
N GLN A 309 -12.10 13.21 10.83
CA GLN A 309 -12.59 13.96 9.68
C GLN A 309 -11.48 14.02 8.63
N ASP A 310 -11.63 13.31 7.52
CA ASP A 310 -10.64 13.26 6.43
C ASP A 310 -10.36 14.67 5.87
N GLU A 311 -9.08 15.03 5.73
CA GLU A 311 -8.57 16.35 5.28
C GLU A 311 -9.39 17.55 5.83
N PRO A 312 -9.40 17.78 7.15
CA PRO A 312 -10.23 18.83 7.73
C PRO A 312 -9.71 20.19 7.28
N HIS A 313 -10.54 20.98 6.59
CA HIS A 313 -10.16 22.33 6.15
C HIS A 313 -10.30 23.39 7.26
N GLN A 314 -10.88 23.01 8.40
CA GLN A 314 -11.06 23.81 9.61
C GLN A 314 -10.94 22.93 10.86
N ASP A 315 -10.69 23.52 12.02
CA ASP A 315 -10.44 22.81 13.27
C ASP A 315 -11.71 22.47 14.06
N LYS A 316 -12.78 23.27 13.91
CA LYS A 316 -14.00 23.20 14.73
C LYS A 316 -14.56 21.78 14.90
N TYR A 317 -14.90 21.10 13.81
CA TYR A 317 -15.60 19.81 13.87
C TYR A 317 -14.68 18.64 14.21
N TRP A 318 -13.43 18.69 13.74
CA TRP A 318 -12.41 17.75 14.18
C TRP A 318 -12.20 17.83 15.70
N ILE A 319 -12.07 19.04 16.26
CA ILE A 319 -11.93 19.25 17.72
C ILE A 319 -13.20 18.83 18.47
N TRP A 320 -14.38 19.08 17.91
CA TRP A 320 -15.65 18.61 18.49
C TRP A 320 -15.67 17.08 18.63
N ALA A 321 -15.32 16.35 17.56
CA ALA A 321 -15.21 14.90 17.60
C ALA A 321 -14.12 14.42 18.56
N ARG A 322 -12.96 15.09 18.56
CA ARG A 322 -11.84 14.75 19.43
C ARG A 322 -12.22 14.81 20.91
N LYS A 323 -12.90 15.88 21.33
CA LYS A 323 -13.36 16.04 22.72
C LYS A 323 -14.34 14.95 23.14
N LYS A 324 -15.17 14.47 22.21
CA LYS A 324 -16.02 13.30 22.46
C LYS A 324 -15.20 12.03 22.62
N VAL A 325 -14.22 11.77 21.74
CA VAL A 325 -13.33 10.61 21.85
C VAL A 325 -12.52 10.64 23.16
N GLU A 326 -11.99 11.79 23.57
CA GLU A 326 -11.28 11.92 24.86
C GLU A 326 -12.16 11.54 26.05
N ARG A 327 -13.44 11.90 26.01
CA ARG A 327 -14.41 11.64 27.08
C ARG A 327 -14.94 10.20 27.05
N LEU A 328 -15.26 9.68 25.87
CA LEU A 328 -16.03 8.45 25.68
C LEU A 328 -15.16 7.25 25.30
N MET A 329 -13.96 7.49 24.80
CA MET A 329 -13.02 6.47 24.36
C MET A 329 -11.60 6.73 24.93
N PRO A 330 -11.44 6.81 26.27
CA PRO A 330 -10.18 7.22 26.86
C PRO A 330 -9.04 6.28 26.46
N GLY A 331 -7.92 6.87 26.01
CA GLY A 331 -6.74 6.16 25.53
C GLY A 331 -6.75 5.83 24.03
N VAL A 332 -7.87 6.04 23.32
CA VAL A 332 -7.90 5.85 21.87
C VAL A 332 -7.13 6.96 21.16
N PHE A 333 -6.24 6.51 20.28
CA PHE A 333 -5.30 7.35 19.55
C PHE A 333 -5.97 7.97 18.32
N CYS A 334 -5.86 9.29 18.14
CA CYS A 334 -6.47 10.02 17.02
C CYS A 334 -5.43 10.66 16.08
N GLY A 335 -5.64 10.53 14.77
CA GLY A 335 -4.78 11.18 13.78
C GLY A 335 -5.47 11.36 12.44
N GLU A 336 -4.92 12.19 11.58
CA GLU A 336 -5.57 12.55 10.31
C GLU A 336 -4.58 12.85 9.17
N PRO A 337 -4.87 12.48 7.91
CA PRO A 337 -4.36 13.18 6.73
C PRO A 337 -4.62 14.69 6.78
N LEU A 338 -3.57 15.48 6.55
CA LEU A 338 -3.62 16.94 6.62
C LEU A 338 -3.05 17.56 5.34
N ASP A 339 -3.92 18.24 4.59
CA ASP A 339 -3.63 18.89 3.31
C ASP A 339 -3.13 20.33 3.44
N MET A 340 -3.19 20.90 4.65
CA MET A 340 -2.80 22.28 4.97
C MET A 340 -1.96 22.38 6.25
N LEU A 341 -0.85 23.12 6.17
CA LEU A 341 0.00 23.41 7.33
C LEU A 341 -0.73 24.27 8.39
N SER A 342 -1.60 25.18 7.95
CA SER A 342 -2.40 26.03 8.85
C SER A 342 -3.27 25.19 9.80
N VAL A 343 -3.99 24.19 9.27
CA VAL A 343 -4.81 23.28 10.08
C VAL A 343 -3.95 22.41 10.97
N SER A 344 -2.82 21.89 10.45
CA SER A 344 -1.87 21.12 11.26
C SER A 344 -1.44 21.89 12.53
N LYS A 345 -1.22 23.21 12.42
CA LYS A 345 -0.88 24.07 13.56
C LYS A 345 -2.06 24.29 14.53
N LEU A 346 -3.29 24.37 14.03
CA LEU A 346 -4.49 24.49 14.87
C LEU A 346 -4.75 23.22 15.69
N LEU A 347 -4.45 22.05 15.11
CA LEU A 347 -4.67 20.74 15.76
C LEU A 347 -3.51 20.27 16.65
N LYS A 348 -2.45 21.08 16.82
CA LYS A 348 -1.20 20.69 17.50
C LYS A 348 -1.41 20.05 18.90
N ASP A 349 -2.36 20.58 19.66
CA ASP A 349 -2.60 20.19 21.06
C ASP A 349 -3.61 19.04 21.17
N TYR A 350 -4.30 18.69 20.08
CA TYR A 350 -5.41 17.75 20.05
C TYR A 350 -5.09 16.44 19.29
N CYS A 351 -4.25 16.53 18.27
CA CYS A 351 -3.90 15.42 17.38
C CYS A 351 -2.76 14.59 17.96
N ASP A 352 -2.88 13.26 17.95
CA ASP A 352 -1.83 12.35 18.44
C ASP A 352 -0.88 11.92 17.29
N GLN A 353 -1.41 11.79 16.06
CA GLN A 353 -0.65 11.49 14.84
C GLN A 353 -0.97 12.47 13.72
N PHE A 354 0.07 13.15 13.24
CA PHE A 354 -0.01 13.99 12.05
C PHE A 354 0.32 13.16 10.81
N ILE A 355 -0.50 13.27 9.77
CA ILE A 355 -0.20 12.69 8.46
C ILE A 355 -0.26 13.81 7.41
N PRO A 356 0.67 14.78 7.43
CA PRO A 356 0.71 15.80 6.39
C PRO A 356 0.95 15.19 5.00
N ARG A 357 0.40 15.85 3.97
CA ARG A 357 0.80 15.54 2.60
C ARG A 357 2.28 15.86 2.42
N ILE A 358 2.96 15.14 1.54
CA ILE A 358 4.43 15.25 1.38
C ILE A 358 4.93 16.70 1.29
N GLU A 359 4.32 17.55 0.46
CA GLU A 359 4.75 18.93 0.31
C GLU A 359 4.35 19.82 1.48
N VAL A 360 3.28 19.48 2.19
CA VAL A 360 2.87 20.15 3.45
C VAL A 360 3.89 19.86 4.55
N PHE A 361 4.40 18.63 4.61
CA PHE A 361 5.50 18.28 5.51
C PHE A 361 6.75 19.09 5.20
N GLU A 362 7.11 19.23 3.92
CA GLU A 362 8.29 20.00 3.49
C GLU A 362 8.13 21.50 3.76
N GLU A 363 6.95 22.07 3.53
CA GLU A 363 6.60 23.45 3.88
C GLU A 363 6.75 23.70 5.40
N GLY A 364 6.31 22.72 6.21
CA GLY A 364 6.22 22.81 7.66
C GLY A 364 7.27 22.00 8.42
N ALA A 365 8.42 21.67 7.82
CA ALA A 365 9.31 20.63 8.34
C ALA A 365 9.73 20.84 9.81
N ASP A 366 10.04 22.08 10.21
CA ASP A 366 10.42 22.38 11.59
C ASP A 366 9.26 22.18 12.58
N PHE A 367 8.03 22.53 12.18
CA PHE A 367 6.84 22.28 13.01
C PHE A 367 6.64 20.78 13.24
N PHE A 368 6.68 19.96 12.19
CA PHE A 368 6.49 18.51 12.34
C PHE A 368 7.63 17.84 13.11
N ARG A 369 8.88 18.31 12.94
CA ARG A 369 10.00 17.87 13.78
C ARG A 369 9.80 18.22 15.25
N ASP A 370 9.24 19.38 15.55
CA ASP A 370 8.90 19.74 16.93
C ASP A 370 7.77 18.88 17.49
N MET A 371 6.79 18.49 16.66
CA MET A 371 5.76 17.51 17.05
C MET A 371 6.38 16.13 17.35
N GLN A 372 7.31 15.64 16.51
CA GLN A 372 8.05 14.41 16.78
C GLN A 372 8.83 14.48 18.10
N LYS A 373 9.53 15.59 18.38
CA LYS A 373 10.24 15.81 19.67
C LYS A 373 9.30 15.85 20.87
N ALA A 374 8.07 16.34 20.67
CA ALA A 374 7.02 16.35 21.68
C ALA A 374 6.36 14.97 21.88
N GLY A 375 6.82 13.92 21.19
CA GLY A 375 6.30 12.56 21.31
C GLY A 375 5.04 12.29 20.48
N LYS A 376 4.65 13.22 19.60
CA LYS A 376 3.58 12.99 18.63
C LYS A 376 4.09 12.12 17.48
N GLU A 377 3.21 11.28 16.95
CA GLU A 377 3.56 10.47 15.78
C GLU A 377 3.43 11.31 14.51
N VAL A 378 4.35 11.12 13.57
CA VAL A 378 4.30 11.79 12.27
C VAL A 378 4.50 10.75 11.17
N TRP A 379 3.49 10.61 10.34
CA TRP A 379 3.54 9.93 9.05
C TRP A 379 3.54 10.98 7.93
N VAL A 380 3.51 10.55 6.68
CA VAL A 380 3.16 11.39 5.53
C VAL A 380 2.20 10.65 4.62
N TYR A 381 1.50 11.35 3.74
CA TYR A 381 0.75 10.72 2.65
C TYR A 381 1.02 11.39 1.31
N SER A 382 0.70 10.67 0.24
CA SER A 382 0.55 11.26 -1.09
C SER A 382 -0.80 10.90 -1.69
N CYS A 383 -1.22 11.70 -2.66
CA CYS A 383 -2.41 11.50 -3.48
C CYS A 383 -2.11 12.05 -4.88
N CYS A 384 -3.12 12.62 -5.55
CA CYS A 384 -2.91 13.42 -6.74
C CYS A 384 -1.96 14.61 -6.55
N PHE A 385 -1.61 14.99 -5.32
CA PHE A 385 -0.52 15.92 -5.01
C PHE A 385 0.55 15.28 -4.11
N PRO A 386 1.81 15.75 -4.18
CA PRO A 386 2.34 16.70 -5.18
C PRO A 386 2.43 16.06 -6.58
N GLU A 387 2.06 16.82 -7.62
CA GLU A 387 2.06 16.35 -9.02
C GLU A 387 3.46 16.40 -9.63
N GLU A 388 4.34 17.24 -9.10
CA GLU A 388 5.58 17.61 -9.76
C GLU A 388 6.61 16.48 -9.73
N HIS A 389 7.26 16.24 -10.88
CA HIS A 389 8.21 15.13 -11.06
C HIS A 389 9.45 15.16 -10.15
N TRP A 390 9.73 16.30 -9.50
CA TRP A 390 10.81 16.43 -8.51
C TRP A 390 10.37 16.04 -7.10
N TYR A 391 9.10 15.75 -6.85
CA TYR A 391 8.64 15.11 -5.62
C TYR A 391 8.48 13.59 -5.82
N LEU A 392 8.72 12.85 -4.73
CA LEU A 392 8.36 11.45 -4.66
C LEU A 392 6.84 11.31 -4.61
N ASN A 393 6.28 10.61 -5.60
CA ASN A 393 4.89 10.19 -5.63
C ASN A 393 4.78 8.85 -6.37
N LYS A 394 3.56 8.30 -6.51
CA LYS A 394 3.30 6.91 -6.91
C LYS A 394 2.49 6.82 -8.21
N PHE A 395 2.60 7.82 -9.08
CA PHE A 395 1.95 7.79 -10.39
C PHE A 395 2.59 6.78 -11.34
N ILE A 396 1.78 6.25 -12.25
CA ILE A 396 2.21 5.34 -13.31
C ILE A 396 3.15 6.05 -14.27
N ASP A 397 2.96 7.32 -14.58
CA ASP A 397 3.84 8.06 -15.49
C ASP A 397 5.12 8.59 -14.82
N HIS A 398 5.31 8.35 -13.52
CA HIS A 398 6.57 8.56 -12.81
C HIS A 398 7.42 7.27 -12.79
N PRO A 399 8.75 7.36 -12.57
CA PRO A 399 9.56 6.17 -12.30
C PRO A 399 9.02 5.39 -11.09
N HIS A 400 8.68 4.12 -11.26
CA HIS A 400 8.08 3.32 -10.17
C HIS A 400 9.01 3.18 -8.95
N ILE A 401 10.34 3.30 -9.14
CA ILE A 401 11.32 3.38 -8.05
C ILE A 401 11.01 4.50 -7.05
N HIS A 402 10.31 5.58 -7.46
CA HIS A 402 9.85 6.63 -6.54
C HIS A 402 9.03 6.05 -5.38
N SER A 403 8.20 5.03 -5.64
CA SER A 403 7.43 4.33 -4.61
C SER A 403 8.30 3.64 -3.55
N ARG A 404 9.52 3.21 -3.92
CA ARG A 404 10.51 2.66 -2.99
C ARG A 404 11.16 3.77 -2.17
N LEU A 405 11.56 4.85 -2.84
CA LEU A 405 12.30 5.96 -2.24
C LEU A 405 11.51 6.74 -1.18
N ILE A 406 10.18 6.71 -1.21
CA ILE A 406 9.32 7.35 -0.18
C ILE A 406 9.75 6.88 1.22
N THR A 407 9.92 5.57 1.41
CA THR A 407 10.31 5.00 2.70
C THR A 407 11.73 5.39 3.15
N TRP A 408 12.65 5.54 2.19
CA TRP A 408 14.00 6.06 2.47
C TRP A 408 13.96 7.52 2.94
N ALA A 409 13.11 8.35 2.31
CA ALA A 409 12.87 9.72 2.77
C ALA A 409 12.24 9.73 4.17
N CYS A 410 11.26 8.85 4.42
CA CYS A 410 10.64 8.71 5.73
C CYS A 410 11.68 8.38 6.81
N TYR A 411 12.57 7.41 6.57
CA TYR A 411 13.63 7.08 7.54
C TYR A 411 14.53 8.29 7.83
N THR A 412 15.00 8.98 6.78
CA THR A 412 15.86 10.17 6.94
C THR A 412 15.18 11.28 7.75
N GLN A 413 13.86 11.44 7.62
CA GLN A 413 13.08 12.46 8.32
C GLN A 413 12.46 11.96 9.65
N ASN A 414 12.85 10.78 10.14
CA ASN A 414 12.31 10.16 11.35
C ASN A 414 10.77 9.97 11.33
N ILE A 415 10.23 9.73 10.14
CA ILE A 415 8.81 9.44 9.91
C ILE A 415 8.58 7.94 10.04
N THR A 416 7.53 7.54 10.76
CA THR A 416 7.26 6.14 11.14
C THR A 416 6.18 5.46 10.32
N GLY A 417 5.61 6.16 9.33
CA GLY A 417 4.63 5.55 8.45
C GLY A 417 4.31 6.37 7.21
N PHE A 418 3.60 5.73 6.29
CA PHE A 418 3.13 6.31 5.05
C PHE A 418 1.69 5.88 4.77
N LEU A 419 0.88 6.82 4.31
CA LEU A 419 -0.49 6.61 3.91
C LEU A 419 -0.68 6.87 2.42
N HIS A 420 -1.56 6.10 1.77
CA HIS A 420 -2.05 6.42 0.43
C HIS A 420 -3.53 6.05 0.30
N TRP A 421 -4.34 6.93 -0.28
CA TRP A 421 -5.77 6.70 -0.39
C TRP A 421 -6.14 5.64 -1.45
N GLY A 422 -5.38 5.55 -2.54
CA GLY A 422 -5.69 4.63 -3.64
C GLY A 422 -5.06 3.24 -3.55
N TYR A 423 -5.72 2.29 -2.87
CA TYR A 423 -5.36 0.87 -3.00
C TYR A 423 -5.98 0.25 -4.26
N ASN A 424 -7.31 0.25 -4.26
CA ASN A 424 -8.18 -0.32 -5.26
C ASN A 424 -9.34 0.65 -5.50
N TYR A 425 -9.08 1.86 -6.02
CA TYR A 425 -10.09 2.79 -6.57
C TYR A 425 -10.17 2.65 -8.11
N PHE A 426 -10.58 1.47 -8.60
CA PHE A 426 -10.66 1.09 -10.02
C PHE A 426 -11.69 1.90 -10.83
N ALA A 427 -12.93 2.03 -10.34
CA ALA A 427 -14.06 2.55 -11.11
C ALA A 427 -14.68 3.78 -10.44
N GLY A 428 -14.01 4.92 -10.61
CA GLY A 428 -14.51 6.25 -10.23
C GLY A 428 -14.67 7.16 -11.44
N ASN A 429 -14.61 8.47 -11.22
CA ASN A 429 -14.57 9.45 -12.29
C ASN A 429 -13.29 9.34 -13.15
N ASP A 430 -13.28 10.04 -14.27
CA ASP A 430 -12.18 10.09 -15.24
C ASP A 430 -10.85 10.65 -14.68
N LEU A 431 -10.78 11.03 -13.40
CA LEU A 431 -9.57 11.60 -12.81
C LEU A 431 -8.62 10.52 -12.28
N TYR A 432 -9.13 9.52 -11.57
CA TYR A 432 -8.33 8.62 -10.72
C TYR A 432 -8.47 7.12 -11.05
N SER A 433 -9.39 6.79 -11.96
CA SER A 433 -9.74 5.41 -12.29
C SER A 433 -8.60 4.64 -12.97
N CYS A 434 -8.80 3.34 -13.20
CA CYS A 434 -7.91 2.52 -14.02
C CYS A 434 -8.18 2.67 -15.53
N LEU A 435 -9.04 3.60 -15.94
CA LEU A 435 -9.44 3.79 -17.33
C LEU A 435 -8.40 4.59 -18.13
N PRO A 436 -8.33 4.42 -19.46
CA PRO A 436 -7.36 5.13 -20.30
C PRO A 436 -7.43 6.66 -20.22
N ASN A 437 -8.56 7.23 -19.80
CA ASN A 437 -8.76 8.66 -19.66
C ASN A 437 -8.35 9.26 -18.31
N ALA A 438 -7.83 8.45 -17.38
CA ALA A 438 -7.34 8.92 -16.08
C ALA A 438 -6.33 10.07 -16.24
N ARG A 439 -6.60 11.22 -15.60
CA ARG A 439 -5.63 12.32 -15.48
C ARG A 439 -4.46 11.90 -14.58
N PHE A 440 -4.77 11.40 -13.40
CA PHE A 440 -3.81 11.00 -12.37
C PHE A 440 -3.58 9.49 -12.44
N LYS A 441 -2.73 9.08 -13.38
CA LYS A 441 -2.53 7.67 -13.72
C LYS A 441 -2.01 6.90 -12.50
N GLY A 442 -2.83 6.00 -11.97
CA GLY A 442 -2.46 5.14 -10.84
C GLY A 442 -2.57 5.77 -9.46
N ASP A 443 -3.11 6.99 -9.34
CA ASP A 443 -3.36 7.60 -8.02
C ASP A 443 -4.40 6.80 -7.25
N GLY A 444 -5.53 6.46 -7.89
CA GLY A 444 -6.58 5.68 -7.23
C GLY A 444 -6.21 4.22 -6.96
N HIS A 445 -5.13 3.67 -7.51
CA HIS A 445 -4.88 2.23 -7.42
C HIS A 445 -3.40 1.84 -7.48
N ILE A 446 -3.04 0.85 -6.66
CA ILE A 446 -1.74 0.17 -6.66
C ILE A 446 -1.83 -1.28 -7.16
N VAL A 447 -3.04 -1.82 -7.23
CA VAL A 447 -3.38 -3.13 -7.82
C VAL A 447 -4.33 -2.94 -9.00
N TYR A 448 -4.61 -4.02 -9.74
CA TYR A 448 -5.53 -4.04 -10.88
C TYR A 448 -6.57 -5.14 -10.71
N PRO A 449 -7.80 -4.93 -11.21
CA PRO A 449 -8.82 -5.96 -11.15
C PRO A 449 -8.52 -7.12 -12.12
N ASN A 450 -8.68 -8.35 -11.65
CA ASN A 450 -8.63 -9.56 -12.49
C ASN A 450 -9.93 -10.36 -12.35
N VAL A 451 -10.98 -9.81 -12.97
CA VAL A 451 -12.38 -10.29 -12.87
C VAL A 451 -12.53 -11.74 -13.29
N GLU A 452 -11.86 -12.14 -14.39
CA GLU A 452 -11.96 -13.49 -14.95
C GLU A 452 -11.60 -14.58 -13.94
N TYR A 453 -10.62 -14.30 -13.07
CA TYR A 453 -10.09 -15.25 -12.10
C TYR A 453 -10.51 -14.94 -10.66
N ASN A 454 -11.40 -13.97 -10.43
CA ASN A 454 -11.80 -13.50 -9.10
C ASN A 454 -10.59 -13.17 -8.18
N THR A 455 -9.55 -12.57 -8.76
CA THR A 455 -8.28 -12.23 -8.08
C THR A 455 -7.87 -10.80 -8.45
N ILE A 456 -6.70 -10.36 -8.00
CA ILE A 456 -6.10 -9.07 -8.41
C ILE A 456 -4.74 -9.28 -9.06
N ASN A 457 -4.34 -8.36 -9.92
CA ASN A 457 -2.97 -8.25 -10.42
C ASN A 457 -2.23 -7.16 -9.61
N ILE A 458 -0.97 -7.41 -9.25
CA ILE A 458 -0.12 -6.40 -8.59
C ILE A 458 0.52 -5.47 -9.65
N SER A 459 1.19 -4.41 -9.19
CA SER A 459 1.91 -3.48 -10.07
C SER A 459 3.42 -3.44 -9.80
N THR A 460 4.18 -2.82 -10.70
CA THR A 460 5.60 -2.53 -10.45
C THR A 460 5.78 -1.56 -9.27
N ARG A 461 4.85 -0.62 -9.08
CA ARG A 461 4.81 0.30 -7.94
C ARG A 461 4.51 -0.41 -6.62
N PHE A 462 3.69 -1.47 -6.63
CA PHE A 462 3.44 -2.35 -5.49
C PHE A 462 4.74 -3.01 -5.01
N ILE A 463 5.50 -3.62 -5.93
CA ILE A 463 6.81 -4.23 -5.63
C ILE A 463 7.77 -3.17 -5.07
N ALA A 464 7.86 -2.00 -5.72
CA ALA A 464 8.73 -0.92 -5.26
C ALA A 464 8.37 -0.43 -3.84
N THR A 465 7.08 -0.30 -3.51
CA THR A 465 6.65 0.04 -2.15
C THR A 465 7.06 -1.00 -1.12
N ARG A 466 6.80 -2.28 -1.39
CA ARG A 466 7.22 -3.36 -0.51
C ARG A 466 8.73 -3.34 -0.29
N ASP A 467 9.50 -3.22 -1.37
CA ASP A 467 10.95 -3.22 -1.30
C ASP A 467 11.47 -2.06 -0.45
N GLY A 468 10.82 -0.89 -0.53
CA GLY A 468 11.13 0.26 0.33
C GLY A 468 10.83 0.00 1.80
N ILE A 469 9.71 -0.64 2.11
CA ILE A 469 9.37 -1.00 3.50
C ILE A 469 10.37 -2.01 4.06
N GLN A 470 10.77 -3.00 3.27
CA GLN A 470 11.82 -3.95 3.65
C GLN A 470 13.17 -3.23 3.90
N ASP A 471 13.52 -2.26 3.05
CA ASP A 471 14.70 -1.42 3.26
C ASP A 471 14.59 -0.63 4.58
N TYR A 472 13.41 -0.08 4.92
CA TYR A 472 13.19 0.62 6.19
C TYR A 472 13.44 -0.29 7.39
N GLU A 473 12.92 -1.52 7.38
CA GLU A 473 13.18 -2.48 8.47
C GLU A 473 14.67 -2.79 8.60
N LEU A 474 15.38 -2.95 7.48
CA LEU A 474 16.84 -3.13 7.48
C LEU A 474 17.58 -1.90 8.01
N LEU A 475 17.12 -0.69 7.68
CA LEU A 475 17.65 0.57 8.25
C LEU A 475 17.48 0.57 9.77
N LYS A 476 16.29 0.23 10.29
CA LYS A 476 16.05 0.14 11.74
C LYS A 476 16.91 -0.93 12.41
N ILE A 477 17.10 -2.09 11.79
CA ILE A 477 18.02 -3.13 12.29
C ILE A 477 19.46 -2.60 12.32
N ALA A 478 19.95 -1.99 11.24
CA ALA A 478 21.31 -1.46 11.15
C ALA A 478 21.55 -0.29 12.12
N GLU A 479 20.57 0.60 12.31
CA GLU A 479 20.63 1.76 13.20
C GLU A 479 21.01 1.40 14.64
N ARG A 480 20.55 0.24 15.13
CA ARG A 480 20.79 -0.24 16.51
C ARG A 480 22.27 -0.28 16.89
N LYS A 481 23.17 -0.49 15.93
CA LYS A 481 24.63 -0.48 16.14
C LYS A 481 25.36 0.58 15.31
N PHE A 482 24.85 0.92 14.14
CA PHE A 482 25.54 1.74 13.14
C PHE A 482 24.80 3.02 12.79
N LYS A 483 24.16 3.67 13.76
CA LYS A 483 23.31 4.87 13.59
C LYS A 483 23.82 5.88 12.54
N ASP A 484 25.05 6.39 12.70
CA ASP A 484 25.60 7.42 11.80
C ASP A 484 25.83 6.90 10.38
N ALA A 485 26.31 5.66 10.22
CA ALA A 485 26.53 5.04 8.92
C ALA A 485 25.20 4.75 8.21
N THR A 486 24.21 4.23 8.95
CA THR A 486 22.85 3.99 8.45
C THR A 486 22.19 5.29 8.00
N PHE A 487 22.29 6.35 8.79
CA PHE A 487 21.78 7.67 8.42
C PHE A 487 22.50 8.27 7.20
N ALA A 488 23.83 8.08 7.09
CA ALA A 488 24.57 8.51 5.90
C ALA A 488 24.14 7.74 4.63
N LEU A 489 23.86 6.43 4.75
CA LEU A 489 23.31 5.65 3.64
C LEU A 489 21.92 6.14 3.25
N SER A 490 21.03 6.42 4.22
CA SER A 490 19.68 6.88 3.90
C SER A 490 19.71 8.23 3.19
N ARG A 491 20.51 9.19 3.67
CA ARG A 491 20.72 10.49 3.03
C ARG A 491 21.37 10.44 1.66
N LYS A 492 22.07 9.36 1.32
CA LYS A 492 22.61 9.16 -0.04
C LYS A 492 21.48 8.84 -1.03
N ILE A 493 20.41 8.20 -0.56
CA ILE A 493 19.27 7.78 -1.37
C ILE A 493 18.18 8.84 -1.37
N ALA A 494 17.75 9.31 -0.21
CA ALA A 494 16.75 10.35 -0.08
C ALA A 494 17.06 11.22 1.15
N ARG A 495 17.36 12.50 0.91
CA ARG A 495 17.51 13.50 1.98
C ARG A 495 16.17 14.02 2.42
N SER A 496 15.24 14.16 1.48
CA SER A 496 13.87 14.62 1.67
C SER A 496 12.98 13.98 0.59
N PHE A 497 11.72 14.35 0.51
CA PHE A 497 10.82 13.87 -0.54
C PHE A 497 11.03 14.58 -1.89
N SER A 498 11.82 15.66 -1.92
CA SER A 498 12.20 16.40 -3.13
C SER A 498 13.69 16.35 -3.48
N GLU A 499 14.54 15.84 -2.57
CA GLU A 499 15.97 15.67 -2.79
C GLU A 499 16.36 14.19 -2.65
N PHE A 500 16.34 13.46 -3.77
CA PHE A 500 16.59 12.02 -3.83
C PHE A 500 17.41 11.60 -5.05
N ASN A 501 17.95 10.38 -4.99
CA ASN A 501 18.69 9.71 -6.05
C ASN A 501 17.91 8.50 -6.53
N ASN A 502 17.35 8.60 -7.73
CA ASN A 502 16.56 7.54 -8.37
C ASN A 502 17.34 6.70 -9.39
N ASN A 503 18.67 6.76 -9.39
CA ASN A 503 19.49 5.90 -10.24
C ASN A 503 19.42 4.44 -9.72
N PRO A 504 18.90 3.48 -10.52
CA PRO A 504 18.70 2.10 -10.06
C PRO A 504 19.97 1.43 -9.51
N GLU A 505 21.09 1.55 -10.21
CA GLU A 505 22.38 0.99 -9.80
C GLU A 505 22.87 1.58 -8.46
N SER A 506 22.67 2.89 -8.25
CA SER A 506 23.03 3.54 -6.98
C SER A 506 22.15 3.05 -5.83
N VAL A 507 20.85 2.81 -6.07
CA VAL A 507 19.93 2.25 -5.08
C VAL A 507 20.35 0.82 -4.74
N ASP A 508 20.53 -0.04 -5.76
CA ASP A 508 20.94 -1.45 -5.59
C ASP A 508 22.24 -1.55 -4.78
N ASN A 509 23.29 -0.81 -5.18
CA ASN A 509 24.56 -0.79 -4.47
C ASN A 509 24.44 -0.31 -3.02
N THR A 510 23.48 0.56 -2.72
CA THR A 510 23.27 1.09 -1.36
C THR A 510 22.51 0.07 -0.51
N VAL A 511 21.54 -0.63 -1.09
CA VAL A 511 20.81 -1.73 -0.44
C VAL A 511 21.75 -2.90 -0.12
N SER A 512 22.64 -3.29 -1.04
CA SER A 512 23.66 -4.32 -0.76
C SER A 512 24.58 -3.94 0.41
N ARG A 513 24.89 -2.65 0.59
CA ARG A 513 25.65 -2.17 1.76
C ARG A 513 24.81 -2.20 3.03
N LEU A 514 23.54 -1.83 2.92
CA LEU A 514 22.60 -1.85 4.04
C LEU A 514 22.40 -3.29 4.56
N LEU A 515 22.22 -4.27 3.68
CA LEU A 515 22.09 -5.68 4.04
C LEU A 515 23.29 -6.17 4.87
N LYS A 516 24.51 -5.83 4.45
CA LYS A 516 25.75 -6.13 5.20
C LYS A 516 25.77 -5.48 6.58
N LEU A 517 25.39 -4.21 6.68
CA LEU A 517 25.33 -3.51 7.97
C LEU A 517 24.27 -4.10 8.90
N ALA A 518 23.09 -4.42 8.36
CA ALA A 518 21.98 -5.00 9.11
C ALA A 518 22.32 -6.41 9.62
N GLU A 519 22.97 -7.24 8.79
CA GLU A 519 23.49 -8.56 9.18
C GLU A 519 24.48 -8.46 10.35
N VAL A 520 25.47 -7.57 10.27
CA VAL A 520 26.43 -7.40 11.38
C VAL A 520 25.72 -6.88 12.64
N SER A 521 24.76 -5.96 12.49
CA SER A 521 24.01 -5.40 13.62
C SER A 521 23.19 -6.46 14.35
N GLN A 522 22.48 -7.33 13.62
CA GLN A 522 21.61 -8.35 14.20
C GLN A 522 22.39 -9.52 14.83
N ASN A 523 23.54 -9.91 14.27
CA ASN A 523 24.36 -11.01 14.79
C ASN A 523 25.16 -10.67 16.07
N MET A 524 25.17 -9.39 16.49
CA MET A 524 25.84 -8.91 17.70
C MET A 524 24.89 -8.63 18.88
N VAL A 525 23.61 -8.95 18.71
CA VAL A 525 22.56 -8.93 19.75
C VAL A 525 22.38 -10.35 20.25
#